data_AF-A0A9E2Q457-F1
#
_entry.id   AF-A0A9E2Q457-F1
#
_cell.length_a   1.000
_cell.length_b   1.000
_cell.length_c   1.000
_cell.angle_alpha   90.00
_cell.angle_beta   90.00
_cell.angle_gamma   90.00
#
_symmetry.space_group_name_H-M   'P 1'
#
loop_
_entity.id
_entity.type
_entity.pdbx_description
1 polymer ?
#
loop_
_entity_poly.entity_id
_entity_poly.type
_entity_poly.pdbx_seq_one_letter_code
_entity_poly.pdbx_strand_id
1 'polypeptide(L)'
;MSELDVWLGQVTTTLDLAPEVVAEVTGPVLDMVRDIAHDVVRPGAPMTAFLIGLAAGAGDGDAAAVRERLAQVSALVDAWRAEHPAD
;
A
#
# COMPACT_ATOMS: atom_id res chain seq x y z
N MET A 1 9.07 -16.74 -11.09
CA MET A 1 9.37 -15.49 -10.39
C MET A 1 9.10 -14.37 -11.36
N SER A 2 8.20 -13.45 -11.03
CA SER A 2 7.88 -12.30 -11.88
C SER A 2 9.01 -11.25 -11.84
N GLU A 3 9.05 -10.33 -12.80
CA GLU A 3 9.98 -9.19 -12.76
C GLU A 3 9.78 -8.35 -11.48
N LEU A 4 8.54 -8.24 -11.02
CA LEU A 4 8.20 -7.57 -9.77
C LEU A 4 8.81 -8.26 -8.56
N ASP A 5 8.71 -9.59 -8.47
CA ASP A 5 9.29 -10.35 -7.35
C ASP A 5 10.81 -10.16 -7.28
N VAL A 6 11.48 -10.18 -8.43
CA VAL A 6 12.94 -9.95 -8.53
C VAL A 6 13.30 -8.54 -8.07
N TRP A 7 12.56 -7.54 -8.56
CA TRP A 7 12.78 -6.14 -8.19
C TRP A 7 12.53 -5.89 -6.70
N LEU A 8 11.41 -6.37 -6.16
CA LEU A 8 11.09 -6.22 -4.74
C LEU A 8 12.12 -6.94 -3.87
N GLY A 9 12.63 -8.11 -4.28
CA GLY A 9 13.72 -8.79 -3.56
C GLY A 9 15.01 -7.95 -3.50
N GLN A 10 15.39 -7.30 -4.61
CA GLN A 10 16.55 -6.39 -4.65
C GLN A 10 16.36 -5.17 -3.73
N VAL A 11 15.21 -4.51 -3.80
CA VAL A 11 14.90 -3.34 -2.96
C VAL A 11 14.83 -3.72 -1.48
N THR A 12 14.17 -4.83 -1.15
CA THR A 12 14.07 -5.37 0.22
C THR A 12 15.47 -5.58 0.82
N THR A 13 16.36 -6.22 0.05
CA THR A 13 17.76 -6.44 0.46
C THR A 13 18.52 -5.13 0.62
N THR A 14 18.34 -4.19 -0.32
CA THR A 14 19.06 -2.90 -0.33
C THR A 14 18.67 -2.02 0.85
N LEU A 15 17.41 -2.10 1.29
CA LEU A 15 16.85 -1.29 2.37
C LEU A 15 16.83 -2.01 3.72
N ASP A 16 17.40 -3.22 3.82
CA ASP A 16 17.44 -4.04 5.03
C ASP A 16 16.05 -4.28 5.65
N LEU A 17 15.08 -4.60 4.79
CA LEU A 17 13.70 -4.87 5.18
C LEU A 17 13.49 -6.37 5.42
N ALA A 18 12.59 -6.72 6.35
CA ALA A 18 12.17 -8.09 6.61
C ALA A 18 11.43 -8.68 5.38
N PRO A 19 11.98 -9.70 4.69
CA PRO A 19 11.38 -10.24 3.47
C PRO A 19 9.98 -10.80 3.66
N GLU A 20 9.71 -11.40 4.82
CA GLU A 20 8.41 -11.92 5.22
C GLU A 20 7.34 -10.82 5.31
N VAL A 21 7.71 -9.65 5.82
CA VAL A 21 6.80 -8.49 5.90
C VAL A 21 6.46 -8.00 4.50
N VAL A 22 7.48 -7.82 3.64
CA VAL A 22 7.29 -7.35 2.26
C VAL A 22 6.41 -8.33 1.47
N ALA A 23 6.68 -9.64 1.58
CA ALA A 23 5.88 -10.67 0.91
C ALA A 23 4.42 -10.66 1.36
N GLU A 24 4.17 -10.48 2.66
CA GLU A 24 2.83 -10.47 3.23
C GLU A 24 2.01 -9.24 2.81
N VAL A 25 2.64 -8.07 2.69
CA VAL A 25 1.92 -6.81 2.41
C VAL A 25 1.86 -6.43 0.93
N THR A 26 2.66 -7.06 0.06
CA THR A 26 2.74 -6.69 -1.36
C THR A 26 1.39 -6.74 -2.06
N GLY A 27 0.64 -7.84 -1.95
CA GLY A 27 -0.69 -7.98 -2.56
C GLY A 27 -1.66 -6.88 -2.09
N PRO A 28 -1.90 -6.77 -0.77
CA PRO A 28 -2.76 -5.72 -0.21
C PRO A 28 -2.38 -4.28 -0.62
N VAL A 29 -1.09 -3.96 -0.69
CA VAL A 29 -0.62 -2.64 -1.16
C VAL A 29 -0.96 -2.43 -2.64
N LEU A 30 -0.77 -3.44 -3.49
CA LEU A 30 -1.10 -3.34 -4.92
C LEU A 30 -2.61 -3.20 -5.17
N ASP A 31 -3.44 -3.87 -4.37
CA ASP A 31 -4.89 -3.74 -4.44
C ASP A 31 -5.34 -2.33 -4.02
N MET A 32 -4.79 -1.78 -2.93
CA MET A 32 -5.06 -0.40 -2.53
C MET A 32 -4.60 0.61 -3.59
N VAL A 33 -3.41 0.43 -4.19
CA VAL A 33 -2.91 1.28 -5.27
C VAL A 33 -3.86 1.26 -6.47
N ARG A 34 -4.39 0.07 -6.83
CA ARG A 34 -5.38 -0.08 -7.90
C ARG A 34 -6.65 0.73 -7.62
N ASP A 35 -7.21 0.57 -6.42
CA ASP A 35 -8.44 1.24 -6.02
C ASP A 35 -8.30 2.76 -6.06
N ILE A 36 -7.22 3.30 -5.49
CA ILE A 36 -7.00 4.75 -5.50
C ILE A 36 -6.78 5.27 -6.92
N ALA A 37 -6.08 4.51 -7.77
CA ALA A 37 -5.82 4.92 -9.14
C ALA A 37 -7.08 4.98 -10.00
N HIS A 38 -8.08 4.12 -9.72
CA HIS A 38 -9.34 4.07 -10.45
C HIS A 38 -10.42 4.99 -9.87
N ASP A 39 -10.53 5.06 -8.55
CA ASP A 39 -11.70 5.65 -7.89
C ASP A 39 -11.43 7.01 -7.23
N VAL A 40 -10.17 7.39 -7.05
CA VAL A 40 -9.79 8.69 -6.46
C VAL A 40 -9.07 9.54 -7.50
N VAL A 41 -7.79 9.25 -7.73
CA VAL A 41 -6.96 9.92 -8.74
C VAL A 41 -5.64 9.17 -8.91
N ARG A 42 -5.19 8.97 -10.16
CA ARG A 42 -3.96 8.21 -10.46
C ARG A 42 -2.70 8.65 -9.68
N PRO A 43 -2.38 9.96 -9.54
CA PRO A 43 -1.22 10.39 -8.74
C PRO A 43 -1.37 10.12 -7.24
N GLY A 44 -2.60 9.92 -6.74
CA GLY A 44 -2.88 9.64 -5.33
C GLY A 44 -2.41 8.27 -4.90
N ALA A 45 -2.35 7.30 -5.82
CA ALA A 45 -1.99 5.92 -5.50
C ALA A 45 -0.55 5.77 -4.96
N PRO A 46 0.52 6.23 -5.66
CA PRO A 46 1.87 6.14 -5.12
C PRO A 46 2.07 7.01 -3.87
N MET A 47 1.41 8.17 -3.79
CA MET A 47 1.50 9.04 -2.62
C MET A 47 0.87 8.40 -1.38
N THR A 48 -0.25 7.70 -1.54
CA THR A 48 -0.91 7.01 -0.43
C THR A 48 -0.11 5.80 0.04
N ALA A 49 0.48 5.02 -0.87
CA ALA A 49 1.39 3.94 -0.52
C ALA A 49 2.60 4.45 0.31
N PHE A 50 3.18 5.59 -0.09
CA PHE A 50 4.25 6.24 0.67
C PHE A 50 3.79 6.67 2.07
N LEU A 51 2.61 7.29 2.21
CA LEU A 51 2.07 7.71 3.50
C LEU A 51 1.76 6.53 4.43
N ILE A 52 1.24 5.43 3.89
CA ILE A 52 1.03 4.18 4.63
C ILE A 52 2.36 3.65 5.16
N GLY A 53 3.39 3.59 4.30
CA GLY A 53 4.73 3.16 4.70
C GLY A 53 5.32 4.05 5.80
N LEU A 54 5.19 5.38 5.66
CA LEU A 54 5.67 6.33 6.67
C LEU A 54 4.93 6.16 8.01
N ALA A 55 3.61 5.98 7.98
CA ALA A 55 2.79 5.81 9.19
C ALA A 55 2.99 4.46 9.88
N ALA A 56 3.15 3.38 9.12
CA ALA A 56 3.45 2.05 9.65
C ALA A 56 4.87 1.98 10.24
N GLY A 57 5.85 2.57 9.55
CA GLY A 57 7.24 2.66 10.02
C GLY A 57 7.43 3.57 11.24
N ALA A 58 6.54 4.54 11.46
CA ALA A 58 6.52 5.32 12.70
C ALA A 58 5.96 4.52 13.90
N GLY A 59 5.29 3.39 13.66
CA GLY A 59 4.90 2.42 14.67
C GLY A 59 5.90 1.27 14.77
N ASP A 60 5.40 0.03 14.86
CA ASP A 60 6.25 -1.18 14.97
C ASP A 60 6.90 -1.60 13.64
N GLY A 61 6.49 -0.99 12.51
CA GLY A 61 7.05 -1.28 11.19
C GLY A 61 6.78 -2.69 10.65
N ASP A 62 5.89 -3.44 11.29
CA ASP A 62 5.55 -4.81 10.93
C ASP A 62 4.39 -4.90 9.93
N ALA A 63 4.11 -6.12 9.47
CA ALA A 63 3.03 -6.36 8.52
C ALA A 63 1.65 -6.01 9.11
N ALA A 64 1.47 -6.14 10.42
CA ALA A 64 0.22 -5.80 11.10
C ALA A 64 -0.04 -4.30 11.07
N ALA A 65 0.97 -3.47 11.34
CA ALA A 65 0.91 -2.03 11.24
C ALA A 65 0.55 -1.58 9.82
N VAL A 66 1.17 -2.18 8.79
CA VAL A 66 0.83 -1.90 7.39
C VAL A 66 -0.63 -2.26 7.08
N ARG A 67 -1.10 -3.44 7.51
CA ARG A 67 -2.50 -3.87 7.31
C ARG A 67 -3.51 -2.94 8.00
N GLU A 68 -3.19 -2.48 9.21
CA GLU A 68 -4.03 -1.52 9.92
C GLU A 68 -4.19 -0.23 9.11
N ARG A 69 -3.09 0.30 8.57
CA ARG A 69 -3.14 1.52 7.74
C ARG A 69 -3.83 1.31 6.40
N LEU A 70 -3.66 0.14 5.79
CA LEU A 70 -4.42 -0.24 4.60
C LEU A 70 -5.92 -0.27 4.87
N ALA A 71 -6.35 -0.82 6.00
CA ALA A 71 -7.77 -0.85 6.39
C ALA A 71 -8.33 0.57 6.61
N GLN A 72 -7.57 1.44 7.27
CA GLN A 72 -7.94 2.85 7.45
C GLN A 72 -8.10 3.57 6.10
N VAL A 73 -7.16 3.37 5.18
CA VAL A 73 -7.21 3.97 3.84
C VAL A 73 -8.34 3.39 2.99
N SER A 74 -8.59 2.08 3.07
CA SER A 74 -9.71 1.46 2.36
C SER A 74 -11.06 2.06 2.79
N ALA A 75 -11.25 2.29 4.09
CA ALA A 75 -12.47 2.95 4.59
C ALA A 75 -12.60 4.40 4.06
N LEU A 76 -11.48 5.12 3.91
CA LEU A 76 -11.47 6.46 3.33
C LEU A 76 -11.82 6.43 1.83
N VAL A 77 -11.33 5.45 1.08
CA VAL A 77 -11.68 5.27 -0.34
C VAL A 77 -13.17 4.98 -0.50
N ASP A 78 -13.75 4.13 0.34
CA ASP A 78 -15.18 3.82 0.30
C ASP A 78 -16.04 5.06 0.62
N ALA A 79 -15.64 5.86 1.62
CA ALA A 79 -16.29 7.13 1.91
C ALA A 79 -16.18 8.12 0.73
N TRP A 80 -15.00 8.21 0.11
CA TRP A 80 -14.77 9.05 -1.06
C TRP A 80 -15.69 8.68 -2.22
N ARG A 81 -15.80 7.39 -2.55
CA ARG A 81 -16.68 6.87 -3.61
C ARG A 81 -18.15 7.22 -3.36
N ALA A 82 -18.59 7.16 -2.09
CA ALA A 82 -19.97 7.51 -1.72
C ALA A 82 -20.27 9.01 -1.92
N GLU A 83 -19.27 9.87 -1.70
CA GLU A 83 -19.40 11.33 -1.88
C GLU A 83 -19.18 11.78 -3.34
N HIS A 84 -18.42 10.99 -4.12
CA HIS A 84 -18.06 11.26 -5.52
C HIS A 84 -18.49 10.10 -6.43
N PRO A 85 -19.80 9.83 -6.58
CA PRO A 85 -20.26 8.79 -7.48
C PRO A 85 -19.76 9.06 -8.89
N ALA A 86 -19.35 7.99 -9.60
CA ALA A 86 -18.99 8.09 -11.00
C ALA A 86 -20.19 8.63 -11.81
N ASP A 87 -19.93 9.56 -12.73
CA ASP A 87 -20.91 10.06 -13.70
C ASP A 87 -21.53 8.92 -14.54
#